data_AF-A0A9J6C1M7-F1
#
_entry.id   AF-A0A9J6C1M7-F1
#
_cell.length_a   1.000
_cell.length_b   1.000
_cell.length_c   1.000
_cell.angle_alpha   90.00
_cell.angle_beta   90.00
_cell.angle_gamma   90.00
#
_symmetry.space_group_name_H-M   'P 1'
#
loop_
_entity.id
_entity.type
_entity.pdbx_description
1 polymer ?
#
loop_
_entity_poly.entity_id
_entity_poly.type
_entity_poly.pdbx_seq_one_letter_code
_entity_poly.pdbx_strand_id
1 'polypeptide(L)'
;MPREDDTKVCDLDTLKCYYDAAINSTKESEGCNCLQPCINIEYTLEVERETFEHRNKTGITILSLIFEKHLTELHTSYVAYTIQNFVADCGGLCGLFFGFSLLSIYELICNFIVLCLDKFRNRSNRRVIWIID
;
A
#
# COMPACT_ATOMS: atom_id res chain seq x y z
N MET A 1 -8.69 -15.85 14.69
CA MET A 1 -9.02 -16.66 13.50
C MET A 1 -10.42 -17.19 13.68
N PRO A 2 -11.36 -16.90 12.77
CA PRO A 2 -12.65 -17.60 12.79
C PRO A 2 -12.40 -19.10 12.56
N ARG A 3 -13.18 -19.94 13.23
CA ARG A 3 -13.07 -21.40 13.13
C ARG A 3 -13.64 -21.84 11.78
N GLU A 4 -12.90 -22.68 11.05
CA GLU A 4 -13.39 -23.35 9.85
C GLU A 4 -14.25 -24.57 10.22
N ASP A 5 -15.22 -24.92 9.37
CA ASP A 5 -16.23 -25.95 9.67
C ASP A 5 -15.64 -27.36 9.89
N ASP A 6 -14.43 -27.60 9.36
CA ASP A 6 -13.70 -28.86 9.47
C ASP A 6 -12.85 -28.97 10.75
N THR A 7 -12.64 -27.86 11.45
CA THR A 7 -11.75 -27.80 12.59
C THR A 7 -12.44 -28.37 13.82
N LYS A 8 -11.92 -29.49 14.35
CA LYS A 8 -12.46 -30.15 15.54
C LYS A 8 -12.29 -29.30 16.79
N VAL A 9 -13.27 -29.34 17.69
CA VAL A 9 -13.15 -28.69 19.01
C VAL A 9 -12.09 -29.42 19.83
N CYS A 10 -11.23 -28.65 20.50
CA CYS A 10 -10.23 -29.20 21.42
C CYS A 10 -10.91 -29.85 22.63
N ASP A 11 -10.40 -31.00 23.04
CA ASP A 11 -10.82 -31.70 24.27
C ASP A 11 -9.93 -31.28 25.45
N LEU A 12 -10.35 -31.62 26.68
CA LEU A 12 -9.64 -31.30 27.93
C LEU A 12 -8.18 -31.76 27.90
N ASP A 13 -7.90 -32.92 27.33
CA ASP A 13 -6.55 -33.47 27.24
C ASP A 13 -5.63 -32.65 26.32
N THR A 14 -6.21 -31.96 25.34
CA THR A 14 -5.47 -31.12 24.38
C THR A 14 -5.33 -29.66 24.83
N LEU A 15 -5.93 -29.30 25.97
CA LEU A 15 -5.94 -27.94 26.49
C LEU A 15 -4.52 -27.41 26.75
N LYS A 16 -3.62 -28.27 27.24
CA LYS A 16 -2.22 -27.90 27.49
C LYS A 16 -1.51 -27.51 26.19
N CYS A 17 -1.72 -28.27 25.12
CA CYS A 17 -1.16 -27.98 23.81
C CYS A 17 -1.64 -26.62 23.28
N TYR A 18 -2.91 -26.28 23.47
CA TYR A 18 -3.46 -24.99 23.05
C TYR A 18 -2.80 -23.82 23.79
N TYR A 19 -2.67 -23.90 25.11
CA TYR A 19 -2.02 -22.85 25.90
C TYR A 19 -0.54 -22.70 25.54
N ASP A 20 0.19 -23.80 25.39
CA ASP A 20 1.60 -23.77 25.02
C ASP A 20 1.80 -23.17 23.62
N ALA A 21 0.93 -23.53 22.65
CA ALA A 21 0.93 -22.96 21.30
C ALA A 21 0.58 -21.46 21.29
N ALA A 22 -0.41 -21.04 22.08
CA ALA A 22 -0.80 -19.63 22.21
C ALA A 22 0.37 -18.80 22.76
N ILE A 23 1.05 -19.28 23.80
CA ILE A 23 2.20 -18.58 24.40
C ILE A 23 3.37 -18.52 23.41
N ASN A 24 3.68 -19.60 22.70
CA ASN A 24 4.78 -19.61 21.75
C ASN A 24 4.52 -18.72 20.52
N SER A 25 3.26 -18.67 20.04
CA SER A 25 2.87 -17.79 18.94
C SER A 25 3.07 -16.29 19.24
N THR A 26 3.10 -15.89 20.51
CA THR A 26 3.37 -14.49 20.91
C THR A 26 4.86 -14.14 20.97
N LYS A 27 5.74 -15.15 21.04
CA LYS A 27 7.20 -14.96 21.18
C LYS A 27 7.93 -15.10 19.85
N GLU A 28 7.37 -15.90 18.95
CA GLU A 28 7.97 -16.25 17.68
C GLU A 28 6.98 -15.92 16.56
N SER A 29 7.02 -14.67 16.10
CA SER A 29 6.26 -14.20 14.93
C SER A 29 6.96 -14.55 13.61
N GLU A 30 7.82 -15.56 13.60
CA GLU A 30 8.45 -16.09 12.39
C GLU A 30 7.44 -16.97 11.63
N GLY A 31 6.48 -16.31 10.97
CA GLY A 31 5.48 -17.00 10.15
C GLY A 31 4.18 -16.22 9.95
N CYS A 32 3.89 -15.25 10.82
CA CYS A 32 2.69 -14.43 10.73
C CYS A 32 3.03 -13.01 10.26
N ASN A 33 3.10 -12.81 8.95
CA ASN A 33 3.21 -11.47 8.35
C ASN A 33 1.82 -10.87 8.13
N CYS A 34 1.12 -10.53 9.22
CA CYS A 34 -0.21 -9.96 9.16
C CYS A 34 -0.16 -8.53 8.60
N LEU A 35 -0.52 -8.37 7.33
CA LEU A 35 -0.76 -7.05 6.75
C LEU A 35 -2.04 -6.46 7.33
N GLN A 36 -2.00 -5.16 7.62
CA GLN A 36 -3.19 -4.43 8.03
C GLN A 36 -4.20 -4.38 6.86
N PRO A 37 -5.50 -4.58 7.12
CA PRO A 37 -6.51 -4.44 6.08
C PRO A 37 -6.58 -3.00 5.57
N CYS A 38 -6.91 -2.84 4.27
CA CYS A 38 -7.07 -1.53 3.65
C CYS A 38 -8.29 -0.75 4.17
N ILE A 39 -9.28 -1.47 4.70
CA ILE A 39 -10.48 -0.91 5.31
C ILE A 39 -10.53 -1.43 6.75
N ASN A 40 -10.44 -0.51 7.71
CA ASN A 40 -10.55 -0.81 9.12
C ASN A 40 -11.59 0.12 9.76
N ILE A 41 -12.41 -0.43 10.66
CA ILE A 41 -13.39 0.33 11.44
C ILE A 41 -12.89 0.35 12.88
N GLU A 42 -12.56 1.53 13.38
CA GLU A 42 -12.08 1.73 14.75
C GLU A 42 -13.14 2.44 15.58
N TYR A 43 -13.39 1.93 16.79
CA TYR A 43 -14.34 2.51 17.73
C TYR A 43 -13.58 3.06 18.93
N THR A 44 -13.61 4.38 19.09
CA THR A 44 -13.09 5.03 20.29
C THR A 44 -14.12 4.89 21.41
N LEU A 45 -13.69 4.36 22.56
CA LEU A 45 -14.56 4.12 23.72
C LEU A 45 -14.29 5.15 24.81
N GLU A 46 -15.33 5.84 25.24
CA GLU A 46 -15.32 6.65 26.46
C GLU A 46 -16.13 5.92 27.53
N VAL A 47 -15.50 5.66 28.69
CA VAL A 47 -16.09 4.84 29.76
C VAL A 47 -16.41 5.71 30.95
N GLU A 48 -17.71 5.89 31.20
CA GLU A 48 -18.24 6.48 32.43
C GLU A 48 -18.73 5.39 33.37
N ARG A 49 -18.44 5.53 34.67
CA ARG A 49 -18.82 4.54 35.69
C ARG A 49 -19.60 5.22 36.79
N GLU A 50 -20.86 4.82 36.96
CA GLU A 50 -21.70 5.25 38.07
C GLU A 50 -21.93 4.11 39.07
N THR A 51 -21.82 4.40 40.36
CA THR A 51 -22.14 3.46 41.44
C THR A 51 -23.62 3.56 41.79
N PHE A 52 -24.40 2.55 41.45
CA PHE A 52 -25.79 2.47 41.88
C PHE A 52 -25.87 1.93 43.31
N GLU A 53 -26.12 2.79 44.29
CA GLU A 53 -26.48 2.36 45.64
C GLU A 53 -27.92 1.88 45.68
N HIS A 54 -28.14 0.63 45.30
CA HIS A 54 -29.43 -0.01 45.54
C HIS A 54 -29.42 -0.67 46.93
N ARG A 55 -30.22 -0.10 47.86
CA ARG A 55 -30.40 -0.65 49.21
C ARG A 55 -30.71 -2.16 49.11
N ASN A 56 -29.79 -2.99 49.60
CA ASN A 56 -29.87 -4.46 49.72
C ASN A 56 -29.61 -5.36 48.49
N LYS A 57 -29.00 -4.88 47.39
CA LYS A 57 -28.52 -5.80 46.34
C LYS A 57 -27.06 -5.55 45.96
N THR A 58 -26.17 -6.45 46.36
CA THR A 58 -24.79 -6.52 45.89
C THR A 58 -24.72 -7.42 44.65
N GLY A 59 -24.11 -6.94 43.56
CA GLY A 59 -23.81 -7.76 42.38
C GLY A 59 -24.58 -7.44 41.09
N ILE A 60 -25.18 -6.26 40.96
CA ILE A 60 -25.76 -5.81 39.67
C ILE A 60 -24.78 -4.85 38.99
N THR A 61 -24.42 -5.16 37.74
CA THR A 61 -23.63 -4.27 36.86
C THR A 61 -24.46 -4.04 35.61
N ILE A 62 -24.72 -2.76 35.30
CA ILE A 62 -25.45 -2.36 34.09
C ILE A 62 -24.42 -1.75 33.14
N LEU A 63 -24.40 -2.24 31.90
CA LEU A 63 -23.57 -1.72 30.83
C LEU A 63 -24.47 -1.09 29.76
N SER A 64 -24.38 0.22 29.60
CA SER A 64 -25.03 0.95 28.50
C SER A 64 -24.01 1.34 27.44
N LEU A 65 -24.21 0.87 26.21
CA LEU A 65 -23.40 1.26 25.05
C LEU A 65 -24.21 2.24 24.20
N ILE A 66 -23.71 3.46 24.07
CA ILE A 66 -24.39 4.54 23.34
C ILE A 66 -23.36 5.22 22.45
N PHE A 67 -23.73 5.48 21.20
CA PHE A 67 -22.93 6.32 20.30
C PHE A 67 -23.17 7.79 20.64
N GLU A 68 -22.13 8.51 21.04
CA GLU A 68 -22.22 9.95 21.31
C GLU A 68 -22.65 10.73 20.06
N LYS A 69 -22.13 10.32 18.89
CA LYS A 69 -22.43 10.93 17.59
C LYS A 69 -22.83 9.86 16.58
N HIS A 70 -23.78 10.20 15.71
CA HIS A 70 -24.20 9.34 14.59
C HIS A 70 -23.33 9.50 13.32
N LEU A 71 -22.20 10.21 13.44
CA LEU A 71 -21.30 10.48 12.32
C LEU A 71 -20.06 9.58 12.43
N THR A 72 -19.69 8.94 11.34
CA THR A 72 -18.45 8.16 11.22
C THR A 72 -17.37 9.03 10.59
N GLU A 73 -16.24 9.19 11.26
CA GLU A 73 -15.08 9.87 10.68
C GLU A 73 -14.37 8.94 9.68
N LEU A 74 -14.27 9.37 8.43
CA LEU A 74 -13.65 8.59 7.36
C LEU A 74 -12.21 9.06 7.14
N HIS A 75 -11.25 8.25 7.58
CA HIS A 75 -9.84 8.44 7.26
C HIS A 75 -9.47 7.67 5.99
N THR A 76 -9.24 8.39 4.90
CA THR A 76 -8.81 7.81 3.63
C THR A 76 -7.40 8.29 3.28
N SER A 77 -6.51 7.36 2.97
CA SER A 77 -5.17 7.66 2.45
C SER A 77 -5.21 7.61 0.92
N TYR A 78 -4.68 8.63 0.26
CA TYR A 78 -4.59 8.69 -1.21
C TYR A 78 -3.13 8.77 -1.65
N VAL A 79 -2.89 8.37 -2.91
CA VAL A 79 -1.56 8.50 -3.52
C VAL A 79 -1.27 9.98 -3.75
N ALA A 80 -0.30 10.54 -3.03
CA ALA A 80 0.01 11.96 -3.09
C ALA A 80 0.60 12.40 -4.45
N TYR A 81 1.26 11.49 -5.17
CA TYR A 81 1.93 11.81 -6.43
C TYR A 81 1.76 10.70 -7.46
N THR A 82 1.16 11.03 -8.59
CA THR A 82 0.95 10.11 -9.71
C THR A 82 1.94 10.40 -10.84
N ILE A 83 2.13 9.43 -11.74
CA ILE A 83 2.94 9.61 -12.94
C ILE A 83 2.41 10.77 -13.80
N GLN A 84 1.10 11.01 -13.77
CA GLN A 84 0.47 12.12 -14.48
C GLN A 84 0.94 13.46 -13.92
N ASN A 85 1.00 13.60 -12.59
CA ASN A 85 1.53 14.79 -11.93
C ASN A 85 3.00 15.01 -12.29
N PHE A 86 3.79 13.93 -12.30
CA PHE A 86 5.19 14.00 -12.74
C PHE A 86 5.36 14.53 -14.16
N VAL A 87 4.62 13.95 -15.12
CA VAL A 87 4.71 14.37 -16.52
C VAL A 87 4.20 15.79 -16.71
N ALA A 88 3.17 16.20 -15.98
CA ALA A 88 2.65 17.56 -16.01
C ALA A 88 3.66 18.59 -15.47
N ASP A 89 4.31 18.29 -14.35
CA ASP A 89 5.31 19.17 -13.73
C ASP A 89 6.55 19.31 -14.64
N CYS A 90 7.13 18.18 -15.08
CA CYS A 90 8.27 18.19 -15.98
C CYS A 90 7.94 18.82 -17.34
N GLY A 91 6.79 18.48 -17.93
CA GLY A 91 6.33 19.03 -19.20
C GLY A 91 6.06 20.53 -19.11
N GLY A 92 5.48 21.00 -18.01
CA GLY A 92 5.23 22.42 -17.75
C GLY A 92 6.53 23.21 -17.60
N LEU A 93 7.49 22.72 -16.81
CA LEU A 93 8.80 23.35 -16.67
C LEU A 93 9.60 23.36 -17.98
N CYS A 94 9.69 22.23 -18.68
CA CYS A 94 10.40 22.14 -19.96
C CYS A 94 9.75 23.03 -21.03
N GLY A 95 8.42 23.07 -21.09
CA GLY A 95 7.67 23.91 -22.02
C GLY A 95 7.82 25.40 -21.73
N LEU A 96 7.80 25.81 -20.46
CA LEU A 96 7.90 27.22 -20.07
C LEU A 96 9.31 27.79 -20.26
N PHE A 97 10.35 27.05 -19.87
CA PHE A 97 11.73 27.57 -19.90
C PHE A 97 12.42 27.38 -21.25
N PHE A 98 12.19 26.26 -21.94
CA PHE A 98 12.88 25.97 -23.20
C PHE A 98 11.98 26.13 -24.44
N GLY A 99 10.67 26.33 -24.26
CA GLY A 99 9.71 26.27 -25.38
C GLY A 99 9.69 24.89 -26.05
N PHE A 100 10.19 23.86 -25.37
CA PHE A 100 10.48 22.55 -25.95
C PHE A 100 9.35 21.58 -25.61
N SER A 101 8.74 20.99 -26.64
CA SER A 101 7.62 20.06 -26.49
C SER A 101 8.00 18.63 -26.92
N LEU A 102 7.13 17.66 -26.66
CA LEU A 102 7.32 16.27 -27.12
C LEU A 102 7.49 16.15 -28.64
N LEU A 103 6.86 17.03 -29.43
CA LEU A 103 7.09 17.08 -30.89
C LEU A 103 8.52 17.48 -31.22
N SER A 104 9.08 18.45 -30.48
CA SER A 104 10.46 18.89 -30.66
C SER A 104 11.46 17.80 -30.30
N ILE A 105 11.18 17.01 -29.26
CA ILE A 105 11.97 15.81 -28.90
C ILE A 105 11.91 14.77 -30.01
N TYR A 106 10.70 14.49 -30.53
CA TYR A 106 10.50 13.51 -31.59
C TYR A 106 11.30 13.86 -32.85
N GLU A 107 11.24 15.12 -33.29
CA GLU A 107 11.97 15.60 -34.46
C GLU A 107 13.48 15.51 -34.27
N LEU A 108 13.98 15.85 -33.08
CA LEU A 108 15.40 15.74 -32.72
C LEU A 108 15.87 14.29 -32.75
N ILE A 109 15.08 13.35 -32.22
CA ILE A 109 15.37 11.92 -32.26
C ILE A 109 15.38 11.40 -33.70
N CYS A 110 14.36 11.69 -34.50
CA CYS A 110 14.29 11.24 -35.89
C CYS A 110 15.49 11.75 -36.70
N ASN A 111 15.81 13.03 -36.58
CA ASN A 111 16.94 13.62 -37.29
C ASN A 111 18.28 13.04 -36.80
N PHE A 112 18.43 12.82 -35.50
CA PHE A 112 19.62 12.19 -34.92
C PHE A 112 19.80 10.75 -35.41
N ILE A 113 18.73 9.96 -35.49
CA ILE A 113 18.76 8.59 -36.01
C ILE A 113 19.21 8.60 -37.48
N VAL A 114 18.65 9.47 -38.33
CA VAL A 114 19.02 9.57 -39.75
C VAL A 114 20.50 9.94 -39.89
N LEU A 115 20.96 10.96 -39.15
CA LEU A 115 22.37 11.37 -39.15
C LEU A 115 23.31 10.27 -38.65
N CYS A 116 22.91 9.53 -37.61
CA CYS A 116 23.66 8.38 -37.11
C CYS A 116 23.74 7.26 -38.15
N LEU A 117 22.65 6.94 -38.82
CA LEU A 117 22.60 5.92 -39.86
C LEU A 117 23.46 6.31 -41.07
N ASP A 118 23.41 7.56 -41.51
CA ASP A 118 24.26 8.03 -42.60
C ASP A 118 25.75 8.02 -42.23
N LYS A 119 26.08 8.39 -40.99
CA LYS A 119 27.47 8.31 -40.49
C LYS A 119 27.95 6.87 -40.36
N PHE A 120 27.09 5.93 -39.96
CA PHE A 120 27.39 4.50 -39.94
C PHE A 120 27.51 3.90 -41.35
N ARG A 121 26.61 4.27 -42.27
CA ARG A 121 26.63 3.87 -43.68
C ARG A 121 27.90 4.36 -44.39
N ASN A 122 28.32 5.60 -44.12
CA ASN A 122 29.54 6.18 -44.69
C ASN A 122 30.84 5.55 -44.11
N ARG A 123 30.81 4.99 -42.89
CA ARG A 123 31.91 4.15 -42.38
C ARG A 123 31.96 2.75 -43.01
N SER A 124 30.83 2.21 -43.46
CA SER A 124 30.79 0.93 -44.17
C SER A 124 31.34 1.06 -45.60
N ASN A 125 31.03 2.16 -46.31
CA ASN A 125 31.51 2.37 -47.69
C ASN A 125 33.02 2.67 -47.79
N ARG A 126 33.64 3.18 -46.70
CA ARG A 126 35.11 3.27 -46.58
C ARG A 126 35.82 1.95 -46.25
N ARG A 127 35.09 0.88 -45.86
CA ARG A 127 35.68 -0.47 -45.69
C ARG A 127 35.67 -1.29 -46.98
N VAL A 128 34.85 -0.95 -47.96
CA VAL A 128 34.81 -1.65 -49.27
C VAL A 128 35.92 -1.16 -50.20
N ILE A 129 36.41 0.08 -50.01
CA ILE A 129 37.52 0.65 -50.80
C ILE A 129 38.89 0.01 -50.51
N TRP A 130 39.06 -0.77 -49.42
CA TRP A 130 40.31 -1.50 -49.15
C TRP A 130 40.32 -2.95 -49.66
N ILE A 131 39.29 -3.37 -50.41
CA ILE A 131 39.17 -4.75 -50.93
C ILE A 131 39.40 -4.80 -52.46
N ILE A 132 39.70 -3.67 -53.10
CA ILE A 132 39.94 -3.56 -54.54
C ILE A 132 41.19 -2.68 -54.77
N ASP A 133 42.35 -3.18 -54.35
CA ASP A 133 43.68 -2.87 -54.91
C ASP A 133 44.60 -4.07 -54.63
#